data_AF-A0AAV6NK08-F1
#
_entry.id   AF-A0AAV6NK08-F1
#
_cell.length_a   1.000
_cell.length_b   1.000
_cell.length_c   1.000
_cell.angle_alpha   90.00
_cell.angle_beta   90.00
_cell.angle_gamma   90.00
#
_symmetry.space_group_name_H-M   'P 1'
#
loop_
_entity.id
_entity.type
_entity.pdbx_description
1 polymer ?
#
loop_
_entity_poly.entity_id
_entity_poly.type
_entity_poly.pdbx_seq_one_letter_code
_entity_poly.pdbx_strand_id
1 'polypeptide(L)'
;MVEHCKVRSFIHRKAQCDRLQNFNEALQLMKKAGIHITRHACLYETAPAYVTNQPQFLNSAVRAVTKLGPHELLSAVKNIEKQLGRTAGIRYGPRPIDLDILLYGRYKVHSDTLTVPHERIWERPFVLAPLIDLLGSDVDTDDVACWNSLAADRGGLFELWEKMGGESLIGKEGMRRVLPIGNNLWDWSCKTSIMGVLNLTPDSFSDGGKFQPIEAAVSQVRSMVSDGADMIDIGAQSTRPMAPMISVEEELDRLVPVLEAVTGMPEMSGKLISVDTFYSEVALEAVKRGAHIVNDVSAGQLDPQMHRVVAQLKVPYIAMHMRGDPSTMQNNENLQYDDVCNEIASELHSRIRDAELSGIPAWRIIVDPGIGFSKNTKQNLEILGGIPKIRAEIARRSLGLSHAPMLIGPSRKKFLGEVCSQPIATKRDPATVAAVTIGVLGGANIARVHNVRDNVDAVRLCDAMLKEKTS
;
A
#
# COMPACT_ATOMS: atom_id res chain seq x y z
N MET A 1 10.88 11.11 -24.50
CA MET A 1 9.77 12.02 -24.14
C MET A 1 8.95 11.37 -23.04
N VAL A 2 8.43 12.15 -22.09
CA VAL A 2 7.56 11.64 -21.03
C VAL A 2 6.13 11.51 -21.56
N GLU A 3 5.52 10.36 -21.36
CA GLU A 3 4.24 9.97 -21.92
C GLU A 3 3.36 9.34 -20.85
N HIS A 4 2.05 9.55 -20.92
CA HIS A 4 1.13 8.99 -19.93
C HIS A 4 0.10 8.13 -20.64
N CYS A 5 0.19 6.84 -20.35
CA CYS A 5 -0.73 5.83 -20.87
C CYS A 5 -1.66 5.40 -19.73
N LYS A 6 -2.96 5.40 -20.00
CA LYS A 6 -3.94 4.73 -19.14
C LYS A 6 -3.86 3.24 -19.40
N VAL A 7 -3.81 2.47 -18.32
CA VAL A 7 -3.89 1.02 -18.37
C VAL A 7 -5.19 0.58 -17.69
N ARG A 8 -6.09 -0.06 -18.43
CA ARG A 8 -7.36 -0.57 -17.90
C ARG A 8 -7.48 -2.06 -18.19
N SER A 9 -7.90 -2.84 -17.19
CA SER A 9 -8.05 -4.30 -17.27
C SER A 9 -9.46 -4.76 -16.89
N PHE A 10 -9.95 -5.86 -17.48
CA PHE A 10 -11.31 -6.35 -17.29
C PHE A 10 -11.40 -7.88 -17.21
N ILE A 11 -12.60 -8.38 -16.83
CA ILE A 11 -12.95 -9.80 -16.79
C ILE A 11 -13.71 -10.19 -18.07
N HIS A 12 -13.28 -11.27 -18.73
CA HIS A 12 -14.16 -12.08 -19.58
C HIS A 12 -14.46 -13.40 -18.87
N ARG A 13 -15.72 -13.60 -18.43
CA ARG A 13 -16.30 -14.85 -17.91
C ARG A 13 -15.31 -15.88 -17.30
N LYS A 14 -14.70 -15.55 -16.16
CA LYS A 14 -14.41 -16.41 -14.97
C LYS A 14 -13.23 -15.82 -14.17
N ALA A 15 -13.45 -15.58 -12.87
CA ALA A 15 -12.48 -15.21 -11.84
C ALA A 15 -11.86 -13.78 -11.85
N GLN A 16 -11.72 -13.23 -10.64
CA GLN A 16 -11.09 -11.94 -10.32
C GLN A 16 -9.57 -11.93 -10.62
N CYS A 17 -8.94 -13.11 -10.60
CA CYS A 17 -7.53 -13.36 -10.89
C CYS A 17 -7.08 -12.89 -12.29
N ASP A 18 -7.97 -12.90 -13.28
CA ASP A 18 -7.65 -12.58 -14.67
C ASP A 18 -7.32 -11.08 -14.85
N ARG A 19 -7.96 -10.18 -14.08
CA ARG A 19 -7.75 -8.73 -14.21
C ARG A 19 -6.34 -8.28 -13.86
N LEU A 20 -5.85 -8.70 -12.69
CA LEU A 20 -4.51 -8.30 -12.22
C LEU A 20 -3.43 -8.96 -13.07
N GLN A 21 -3.67 -10.20 -13.52
CA GLN A 21 -2.76 -10.89 -14.43
C GLN A 21 -2.66 -10.15 -15.77
N ASN A 22 -3.79 -9.86 -16.44
CA ASN A 22 -3.81 -9.08 -17.67
C ASN A 22 -3.14 -7.73 -17.51
N PHE A 23 -3.34 -7.07 -16.36
CA PHE A 23 -2.69 -5.81 -16.03
C PHE A 23 -1.16 -5.98 -15.95
N ASN A 24 -0.66 -6.96 -15.20
CA ASN A 24 0.77 -7.24 -15.07
C ASN A 24 1.40 -7.64 -16.41
N GLU A 25 0.72 -8.46 -17.21
CA GLU A 25 1.18 -8.87 -18.54
C GLU A 25 1.23 -7.69 -19.51
N ALA A 26 0.24 -6.78 -19.47
CA ALA A 26 0.26 -5.55 -20.25
C ALA A 26 1.49 -4.70 -19.92
N LEU A 27 1.83 -4.50 -18.64
CA LEU A 27 3.04 -3.77 -18.25
C LEU A 27 4.34 -4.43 -18.78
N GLN A 28 4.41 -5.76 -18.76
CA GLN A 28 5.56 -6.48 -19.31
C GLN A 28 5.66 -6.35 -20.83
N LEU A 29 4.53 -6.42 -21.53
CA LEU A 29 4.47 -6.23 -22.99
C LEU A 29 4.80 -4.78 -23.39
N MET A 30 4.36 -3.80 -22.61
CA MET A 30 4.74 -2.38 -22.77
C MET A 30 6.26 -2.22 -22.67
N LYS A 31 6.89 -2.81 -21.65
CA LYS A 31 8.36 -2.80 -21.51
C LYS A 31 9.06 -3.43 -22.72
N LYS A 32 8.57 -4.57 -23.22
CA LYS A 32 9.11 -5.24 -24.42
C LYS A 32 8.94 -4.41 -25.70
N ALA A 33 7.88 -3.60 -25.78
CA ALA A 33 7.62 -2.69 -26.89
C ALA A 33 8.43 -1.37 -26.80
N GLY A 34 9.35 -1.23 -25.84
CA GLY A 34 10.14 -0.01 -25.66
C GLY A 34 9.41 1.11 -24.91
N ILE A 35 8.34 0.78 -24.18
CA ILE A 35 7.59 1.71 -23.33
C ILE A 35 8.02 1.49 -21.88
N HIS A 36 8.90 2.35 -21.37
CA HIS A 36 9.52 2.19 -20.06
C HIS A 36 8.72 2.94 -18.99
N ILE A 37 8.00 2.20 -18.14
CA ILE A 37 7.24 2.79 -17.03
C ILE A 37 8.17 3.43 -16.00
N THR A 38 7.84 4.66 -15.59
CA THR A 38 8.59 5.45 -14.61
C THR A 38 7.84 5.73 -13.32
N ARG A 39 6.49 5.71 -13.35
CA ARG A 39 5.60 5.85 -12.19
C ARG A 39 4.30 5.08 -12.38
N HIS A 40 3.73 4.66 -11.25
CA HIS A 40 2.45 3.96 -11.14
C HIS A 40 1.47 4.79 -10.30
N ALA A 41 0.20 4.83 -10.74
CA ALA A 41 -0.90 5.33 -9.91
C ALA A 41 -1.36 4.26 -8.89
N CYS A 42 -2.36 4.56 -8.06
CA CYS A 42 -3.10 3.53 -7.33
C CYS A 42 -3.97 2.68 -8.27
N LEU A 43 -4.39 1.50 -7.80
CA LEU A 43 -5.44 0.72 -8.45
C LEU A 43 -6.82 1.16 -7.95
N TYR A 44 -7.74 1.30 -8.89
CA TYR A 44 -9.13 1.68 -8.62
C TYR A 44 -10.09 0.64 -9.17
N GLU A 45 -10.93 0.10 -8.30
CA GLU A 45 -12.06 -0.73 -8.71
C GLU A 45 -13.31 0.14 -8.87
N THR A 46 -13.93 0.12 -10.05
CA THR A 46 -15.09 0.96 -10.36
C THR A 46 -16.27 0.19 -10.93
N ALA A 47 -17.49 0.60 -10.58
CA ALA A 47 -18.70 0.13 -11.25
C ALA A 47 -18.71 0.48 -12.75
N PRO A 48 -19.49 -0.25 -13.57
CA PRO A 48 -19.53 0.05 -14.98
C PRO A 48 -20.30 1.32 -15.36
N ALA A 49 -19.67 2.21 -16.14
CA ALA A 49 -20.25 3.52 -16.47
C ALA A 49 -21.32 3.52 -17.58
N TYR A 50 -21.45 2.46 -18.40
CA TYR A 50 -22.37 2.45 -19.56
C TYR A 50 -23.20 1.16 -19.64
N VAL A 51 -22.53 0.02 -19.81
CA VAL A 51 -23.20 -1.30 -19.75
C VAL A 51 -23.15 -1.76 -18.30
N THR A 52 -24.25 -1.62 -17.56
CA THR A 52 -24.27 -1.84 -16.10
C THR A 52 -24.32 -3.32 -15.70
N ASN A 53 -24.81 -4.20 -16.58
CA ASN A 53 -24.79 -5.65 -16.38
C ASN A 53 -23.45 -6.28 -16.81
N GLN A 54 -22.35 -5.85 -16.19
CA GLN A 54 -21.02 -6.43 -16.40
C GLN A 54 -20.15 -6.33 -15.13
N PRO A 55 -19.03 -7.09 -15.05
CA PRO A 55 -18.13 -7.03 -13.89
C PRO A 55 -17.53 -5.64 -13.68
N GLN A 56 -17.11 -5.35 -12.44
CA GLN A 56 -16.41 -4.10 -12.11
C GLN A 56 -15.07 -3.99 -12.86
N PHE A 57 -14.67 -2.75 -13.12
CA PHE A 57 -13.44 -2.43 -13.83
C PHE A 57 -12.27 -2.22 -12.86
N LEU A 58 -11.07 -2.66 -13.26
CA LEU A 58 -9.83 -2.29 -12.59
C LEU A 58 -9.11 -1.24 -13.44
N ASN A 59 -8.89 -0.06 -12.87
CA ASN A 59 -8.34 1.09 -13.56
C ASN A 59 -7.04 1.54 -12.89
N SER A 60 -6.10 2.01 -13.70
CA SER A 60 -4.92 2.73 -13.26
C SER A 60 -4.44 3.66 -14.38
N ALA A 61 -3.50 4.54 -14.05
CA ALA A 61 -2.64 5.19 -15.03
C ALA A 61 -1.18 4.83 -14.75
N VAL A 62 -0.35 4.94 -15.78
CA VAL A 62 1.10 4.85 -15.68
C VAL A 62 1.74 6.00 -16.44
N ARG A 63 2.88 6.46 -15.92
CA ARG A 63 3.76 7.36 -16.66
C ARG A 63 4.90 6.55 -17.24
N ALA A 64 5.23 6.78 -18.49
CA ALA A 64 6.25 6.05 -19.23
C ALA A 64 7.16 6.99 -20.03
N VAL A 65 8.30 6.46 -20.47
CA VAL A 65 9.18 7.09 -21.45
C VAL A 65 9.37 6.14 -22.61
N THR A 66 9.29 6.65 -23.83
CA THR A 66 9.59 5.87 -25.04
C THR A 66 10.20 6.75 -26.13
N LYS A 67 10.66 6.10 -27.19
CA LYS A 67 11.16 6.67 -28.43
C LYS A 67 10.12 6.66 -29.56
N LEU A 68 9.00 5.96 -29.37
CA LEU A 68 7.92 5.83 -30.35
C LEU A 68 7.18 7.17 -30.49
N GLY A 69 6.87 7.58 -31.72
CA GLY A 69 5.96 8.70 -31.97
C GLY A 69 4.50 8.38 -31.55
N PRO A 70 3.59 9.38 -31.47
CA PRO A 70 2.22 9.18 -30.98
C PRO A 70 1.44 8.07 -31.69
N HIS A 71 1.52 7.98 -33.03
CA HIS A 71 0.84 6.95 -33.81
C HIS A 71 1.53 5.58 -33.71
N GLU A 72 2.85 5.54 -33.57
CA GLU A 72 3.61 4.31 -33.34
C GLU A 72 3.31 3.73 -31.95
N LEU A 73 3.21 4.59 -30.94
CA LEU A 73 2.77 4.24 -29.60
C LEU A 73 1.34 3.67 -29.64
N LEU A 74 0.42 4.32 -30.35
CA LEU A 74 -0.95 3.81 -30.50
C LEU A 74 -0.94 2.41 -31.12
N SER A 75 -0.17 2.22 -32.19
CA SER A 75 -0.02 0.91 -32.86
C SER A 75 0.54 -0.15 -31.91
N ALA A 76 1.59 0.17 -31.17
CA ALA A 76 2.19 -0.72 -30.18
C ALA A 76 1.18 -1.13 -29.10
N VAL A 77 0.48 -0.14 -28.54
CA VAL A 77 -0.54 -0.34 -27.51
C VAL A 77 -1.71 -1.19 -28.02
N LYS A 78 -2.20 -0.97 -29.25
CA LYS A 78 -3.24 -1.81 -29.86
C LYS A 78 -2.77 -3.23 -30.16
N ASN A 79 -1.50 -3.42 -30.51
CA ASN A 79 -0.93 -4.75 -30.66
C ASN A 79 -0.88 -5.51 -29.32
N ILE A 80 -0.53 -4.83 -28.22
CA ILE A 80 -0.56 -5.41 -26.86
C ILE A 80 -1.98 -5.85 -26.50
N GLU A 81 -2.98 -5.01 -26.75
CA GLU A 81 -4.39 -5.37 -26.51
C GLU A 81 -4.79 -6.65 -27.29
N LYS A 82 -4.39 -6.75 -28.56
CA LYS A 82 -4.66 -7.92 -29.41
C LYS A 82 -3.96 -9.18 -28.89
N GLN A 83 -2.71 -9.08 -28.44
CA GLN A 83 -1.96 -10.20 -27.85
C GLN A 83 -2.62 -10.72 -26.58
N LEU A 84 -3.21 -9.83 -25.78
CA LEU A 84 -3.97 -10.18 -24.57
C LEU A 84 -5.42 -10.58 -24.87
N GLY A 85 -5.74 -10.91 -26.12
CA GLY A 85 -7.03 -11.51 -26.49
C GLY A 85 -8.16 -10.52 -26.78
N ARG A 86 -7.87 -9.23 -27.00
CA ARG A 86 -8.90 -8.28 -27.46
C ARG A 86 -9.40 -8.66 -28.86
N THR A 87 -10.67 -8.99 -28.97
CA THR A 87 -11.38 -9.25 -30.22
C THR A 87 -12.36 -8.11 -30.56
N ALA A 88 -12.84 -8.07 -31.81
CA ALA A 88 -13.90 -7.15 -32.22
C ALA A 88 -15.21 -7.55 -31.49
N GLY A 89 -15.60 -6.76 -30.50
CA GLY A 89 -16.78 -7.01 -29.66
C GLY A 89 -17.67 -5.77 -29.54
N ILE A 90 -18.70 -5.87 -28.70
CA ILE A 90 -19.67 -4.80 -28.45
C ILE A 90 -18.95 -3.53 -27.94
N ARG A 91 -19.28 -2.37 -28.51
CA ARG A 91 -18.78 -1.06 -28.02
C ARG A 91 -19.18 -0.89 -26.56
N TYR A 92 -18.21 -0.63 -25.68
CA TYR A 92 -18.35 -0.55 -24.20
C TYR A 92 -18.64 -1.86 -23.46
N GLY A 93 -18.54 -3.01 -24.13
CA GLY A 93 -18.58 -4.32 -23.48
C GLY A 93 -17.26 -4.69 -22.77
N PRO A 94 -17.24 -5.82 -22.05
CA PRO A 94 -16.05 -6.30 -21.33
C PRO A 94 -14.93 -6.72 -22.30
N ARG A 95 -13.68 -6.41 -21.95
CA ARG A 95 -12.47 -6.70 -22.74
C ARG A 95 -11.36 -7.23 -21.81
N PRO A 96 -10.37 -8.02 -22.22
CA PRO A 96 -9.31 -8.40 -21.29
C PRO A 96 -8.50 -7.19 -20.79
N ILE A 97 -8.20 -6.25 -21.71
CA ILE A 97 -7.45 -5.02 -21.45
C ILE A 97 -7.88 -3.91 -22.45
N ASP A 98 -7.77 -2.65 -22.03
CA ASP A 98 -8.01 -1.43 -22.80
C ASP A 98 -6.94 -0.42 -22.38
N LEU A 99 -6.16 0.00 -23.36
CA LEU A 99 -5.01 0.84 -23.16
C LEU A 99 -5.22 2.10 -24.00
N ASP A 100 -5.26 3.24 -23.32
CA ASP A 100 -5.52 4.55 -23.93
C ASP A 100 -4.32 5.47 -23.72
N ILE A 101 -3.95 6.23 -24.74
CA ILE A 101 -2.95 7.30 -24.60
C ILE A 101 -3.70 8.53 -24.08
N LEU A 102 -3.43 8.95 -22.84
CA LEU A 102 -4.10 10.11 -22.26
C LEU A 102 -3.41 11.39 -22.68
N LEU A 103 -2.09 11.42 -22.52
CA LEU A 103 -1.25 12.59 -22.74
C LEU A 103 0.09 12.13 -23.35
N TYR A 104 0.70 12.96 -24.19
CA TYR A 104 1.95 12.66 -24.88
C TYR A 104 2.85 13.92 -24.89
N GLY A 105 3.79 14.00 -23.96
CA GLY A 105 4.62 15.20 -23.75
C GLY A 105 3.79 16.48 -23.75
N ARG A 106 4.25 17.48 -24.51
CA ARG A 106 3.56 18.75 -24.77
C ARG A 106 2.70 18.76 -26.04
N TYR A 107 2.55 17.63 -26.71
CA TYR A 107 1.94 17.57 -28.04
C TYR A 107 0.42 17.52 -27.97
N LYS A 108 -0.21 18.29 -28.85
CA LYS A 108 -1.62 18.13 -29.20
C LYS A 108 -1.69 17.40 -30.55
N VAL A 109 -2.31 16.23 -30.56
CA VAL A 109 -2.46 15.41 -31.76
C VAL A 109 -3.94 15.32 -32.07
N HIS A 110 -4.32 15.59 -33.32
CA HIS A 110 -5.67 15.36 -33.80
C HIS A 110 -5.59 14.73 -35.18
N SER A 111 -6.16 13.54 -35.29
CA SER A 111 -6.23 12.74 -36.52
C SER A 111 -7.43 11.80 -36.41
N ASP A 112 -7.84 11.21 -37.54
CA ASP A 112 -8.97 10.28 -37.59
C ASP A 112 -8.83 9.08 -36.65
N THR A 113 -7.59 8.72 -36.31
CA THR A 113 -7.27 7.55 -35.47
C THR A 113 -6.81 7.88 -34.05
N LEU A 114 -6.38 9.12 -33.78
CA LEU A 114 -5.76 9.51 -32.51
C LEU A 114 -6.06 10.95 -32.16
N THR A 115 -6.57 11.17 -30.95
CA THR A 115 -6.72 12.49 -30.32
C THR A 115 -5.96 12.50 -28.99
N VAL A 116 -5.03 13.45 -28.83
CA VAL A 116 -4.23 13.69 -27.62
C VAL A 116 -4.25 15.19 -27.30
N PRO A 117 -4.58 15.64 -26.07
CA PRO A 117 -5.08 14.86 -24.94
C PRO A 117 -6.33 14.05 -25.26
N HIS A 118 -6.50 12.89 -24.62
CA HIS A 118 -7.66 12.05 -24.87
C HIS A 118 -8.96 12.80 -24.54
N GLU A 119 -9.88 12.89 -25.49
CA GLU A 119 -11.13 13.68 -25.44
C GLU A 119 -11.98 13.45 -24.18
N ARG A 120 -11.92 12.24 -23.60
CA ARG A 120 -12.75 11.82 -22.46
C ARG A 120 -12.05 11.83 -21.10
N ILE A 121 -10.87 12.45 -20.99
CA ILE A 121 -10.21 12.66 -19.68
C ILE A 121 -11.17 13.37 -18.72
N TRP A 122 -11.90 14.35 -19.25
CA TRP A 122 -12.69 15.29 -18.47
C TRP A 122 -14.04 14.76 -17.97
N GLU A 123 -14.46 13.57 -18.42
CA GLU A 123 -15.80 13.05 -18.18
C GLU A 123 -15.86 12.01 -17.05
N ARG A 124 -14.70 11.54 -16.55
CA ARG A 124 -14.62 10.23 -15.89
C ARG A 124 -13.73 10.26 -14.64
N PRO A 125 -14.30 10.12 -13.43
CA PRO A 125 -13.54 10.02 -12.16
C PRO A 125 -12.46 8.92 -12.20
N PHE A 126 -12.79 7.77 -12.77
CA PHE A 126 -11.89 6.62 -12.91
C PHE A 126 -10.77 6.79 -13.97
N VAL A 127 -10.74 7.92 -14.69
CA VAL A 127 -9.60 8.36 -15.50
C VAL A 127 -8.80 9.40 -14.73
N LEU A 128 -9.49 10.38 -14.14
CA LEU A 128 -8.84 11.51 -13.46
C LEU A 128 -8.12 11.11 -12.17
N ALA A 129 -8.73 10.34 -11.27
CA ALA A 129 -8.07 10.01 -10.00
C ALA A 129 -6.71 9.29 -10.20
N PRO A 130 -6.61 8.22 -11.03
CA PRO A 130 -5.31 7.63 -11.32
C PRO A 130 -4.35 8.58 -12.05
N LEU A 131 -4.85 9.54 -12.83
CA LEU A 131 -4.00 10.53 -13.50
C LEU A 131 -3.42 11.54 -12.51
N ILE A 132 -4.23 11.97 -11.53
CA ILE A 132 -3.86 12.83 -10.42
C ILE A 132 -2.80 12.16 -9.55
N ASP A 133 -2.90 10.85 -9.28
CA ASP A 133 -1.88 10.10 -8.53
C ASP A 133 -0.47 10.21 -9.14
N LEU A 134 -0.38 10.42 -10.46
CA LEU A 134 0.91 10.56 -11.17
C LEU A 134 1.54 11.97 -11.01
N LEU A 135 0.84 12.91 -10.35
CA LEU A 135 1.35 14.23 -10.00
C LEU A 135 2.31 14.16 -8.80
N GLY A 136 3.29 15.07 -8.76
CA GLY A 136 4.31 15.18 -7.71
C GLY A 136 5.51 16.01 -8.18
N SER A 137 6.22 16.64 -7.24
CA SER A 137 7.32 17.58 -7.55
C SER A 137 8.61 16.90 -8.02
N ASP A 138 8.88 15.67 -7.59
CA ASP A 138 10.14 14.99 -7.89
C ASP A 138 10.07 14.30 -9.25
N VAL A 139 10.37 14.99 -10.35
CA VAL A 139 11.23 14.46 -11.44
C VAL A 139 11.83 15.63 -12.24
N ASP A 140 13.11 15.85 -11.98
CA ASP A 140 14.30 16.18 -12.79
C ASP A 140 14.25 16.47 -14.32
N THR A 141 13.13 16.82 -14.96
CA THR A 141 13.19 17.27 -16.38
C THR A 141 12.18 18.35 -16.74
N ASP A 142 12.59 19.27 -17.63
CA ASP A 142 11.78 20.36 -18.21
C ASP A 142 10.43 19.89 -18.82
N ASP A 143 10.31 18.62 -19.20
CA ASP A 143 9.07 18.03 -19.74
C ASP A 143 7.94 17.94 -18.68
N VAL A 144 8.28 17.90 -17.38
CA VAL A 144 7.32 17.85 -16.25
C VAL A 144 6.78 19.24 -15.91
N ALA A 145 7.53 20.31 -16.24
CA ALA A 145 7.08 21.69 -16.00
C ALA A 145 5.80 22.03 -16.79
N CYS A 146 5.65 21.49 -18.00
CA CYS A 146 4.43 21.63 -18.81
C CYS A 146 3.25 20.84 -18.21
N TRP A 147 3.52 19.73 -17.53
CA TRP A 147 2.54 18.91 -16.82
C TRP A 147 2.00 19.59 -15.56
N ASN A 148 2.89 20.20 -14.78
CA ASN A 148 2.48 21.02 -13.64
C ASN A 148 1.74 22.28 -14.11
N SER A 149 2.07 22.85 -15.27
CA SER A 149 1.28 23.94 -15.89
C SER A 149 -0.15 23.50 -16.24
N LEU A 150 -0.35 22.35 -16.90
CA LEU A 150 -1.69 21.80 -17.20
C LEU A 150 -2.48 21.38 -15.94
N ALA A 151 -1.79 21.08 -14.84
CA ALA A 151 -2.40 20.76 -13.55
C ALA A 151 -2.71 22.00 -12.68
N ALA A 152 -1.90 23.07 -12.79
CA ALA A 152 -1.94 24.26 -11.93
C ALA A 152 -2.58 25.52 -12.56
N ASP A 153 -2.81 25.54 -13.88
CA ASP A 153 -3.60 26.61 -14.51
C ASP A 153 -5.07 26.57 -14.06
N ARG A 154 -5.75 27.71 -14.04
CA ARG A 154 -7.22 27.77 -13.82
C ARG A 154 -7.92 26.88 -14.85
N GLY A 155 -8.68 25.90 -14.38
CA GLY A 155 -9.29 24.85 -15.20
C GLY A 155 -8.43 23.60 -15.42
N GLY A 156 -7.30 23.45 -14.70
CA GLY A 156 -6.41 22.30 -14.77
C GLY A 156 -6.99 21.01 -14.18
N LEU A 157 -6.26 19.90 -14.33
CA LEU A 157 -6.73 18.55 -13.93
C LEU A 157 -7.13 18.46 -12.46
N PHE A 158 -6.42 19.13 -11.54
CA PHE A 158 -6.72 19.11 -10.12
C PHE A 158 -8.03 19.85 -9.80
N GLU A 159 -8.22 21.06 -10.34
CA GLU A 159 -9.47 21.81 -10.18
C GLU A 159 -10.66 21.04 -10.75
N LEU A 160 -10.45 20.32 -11.87
CA LEU A 160 -11.47 19.47 -12.44
C LEU A 160 -11.79 18.27 -11.54
N TRP A 161 -10.78 17.62 -10.97
CA TRP A 161 -10.96 16.53 -10.01
C TRP A 161 -11.80 16.98 -8.82
N GLU A 162 -11.46 18.13 -8.23
CA GLU A 162 -12.21 18.73 -7.12
C GLU A 162 -13.64 19.09 -7.53
N LYS A 163 -13.87 19.64 -8.73
CA LYS A 163 -15.23 19.93 -9.25
C LYS A 163 -16.09 18.68 -9.42
N MET A 164 -15.49 17.52 -9.68
CA MET A 164 -16.21 16.25 -9.76
C MET A 164 -16.49 15.64 -8.38
N GLY A 165 -15.95 16.20 -7.30
CA GLY A 165 -16.10 15.73 -5.93
C GLY A 165 -14.79 15.31 -5.27
N GLY A 166 -13.68 15.30 -6.02
CA GLY A 166 -12.35 15.04 -5.50
C GLY A 166 -12.24 13.70 -4.76
N GLU A 167 -11.40 13.67 -3.72
CA GLU A 167 -11.19 12.51 -2.85
C GLU A 167 -12.48 11.99 -2.19
N SER A 168 -13.51 12.83 -2.04
CA SER A 168 -14.77 12.43 -1.41
C SER A 168 -15.60 11.43 -2.21
N LEU A 169 -15.28 11.26 -3.50
CA LEU A 169 -15.88 10.22 -4.37
C LEU A 169 -15.37 8.82 -4.05
N ILE A 170 -14.18 8.70 -3.46
CA ILE A 170 -13.53 7.40 -3.24
C ILE A 170 -14.13 6.76 -1.99
N GLY A 171 -14.53 5.50 -2.11
CA GLY A 171 -15.31 4.79 -1.10
C GLY A 171 -16.82 5.03 -1.21
N LYS A 172 -17.26 5.89 -2.15
CA LYS A 172 -18.68 6.14 -2.48
C LYS A 172 -18.98 5.76 -3.93
N GLU A 173 -20.27 5.63 -4.25
CA GLU A 173 -20.80 5.50 -5.63
C GLU A 173 -20.10 4.46 -6.52
N GLY A 174 -19.50 3.44 -5.90
CA GLY A 174 -18.88 2.33 -6.60
C GLY A 174 -17.45 2.59 -7.11
N MET A 175 -16.71 3.59 -6.63
CA MET A 175 -15.26 3.77 -6.90
C MET A 175 -14.44 3.54 -5.62
N ARG A 176 -13.56 2.55 -5.63
CA ARG A 176 -12.76 2.12 -4.47
C ARG A 176 -11.28 2.10 -4.81
N ARG A 177 -10.41 2.54 -3.91
CA ARG A 177 -8.98 2.23 -4.01
C ARG A 177 -8.75 0.83 -3.47
N VAL A 178 -8.00 0.05 -4.23
CA VAL A 178 -7.79 -1.37 -3.94
C VAL A 178 -6.32 -1.72 -4.01
N LEU A 179 -5.94 -2.72 -3.22
CA LEU A 179 -4.59 -3.29 -3.19
C LEU A 179 -4.69 -4.78 -3.52
N PRO A 180 -3.85 -5.34 -4.41
CA PRO A 180 -3.91 -6.77 -4.74
C PRO A 180 -3.28 -7.62 -3.64
N ILE A 181 -4.04 -8.56 -3.07
CA ILE A 181 -3.56 -9.49 -2.03
C ILE A 181 -4.00 -10.91 -2.37
N GLY A 182 -3.03 -11.79 -2.61
CA GLY A 182 -3.30 -13.12 -3.16
C GLY A 182 -4.08 -13.02 -4.47
N ASN A 183 -5.27 -13.65 -4.50
CA ASN A 183 -6.17 -13.64 -5.65
C ASN A 183 -7.28 -12.58 -5.56
N ASN A 184 -7.27 -11.75 -4.52
CA ASN A 184 -8.32 -10.80 -4.21
C ASN A 184 -7.83 -9.35 -4.34
N LEU A 185 -8.79 -8.42 -4.32
CA LEU A 185 -8.54 -6.99 -4.20
C LEU A 185 -9.02 -6.55 -2.81
N TRP A 186 -8.09 -6.10 -1.97
CA TRP A 186 -8.40 -5.53 -0.66
C TRP A 186 -8.78 -4.06 -0.83
N ASP A 187 -10.06 -3.75 -0.57
CA ASP A 187 -10.55 -2.38 -0.45
C ASP A 187 -10.24 -1.83 0.94
N TRP A 188 -9.36 -0.83 0.97
CA TRP A 188 -8.93 -0.15 2.18
C TRP A 188 -9.53 1.26 2.32
N SER A 189 -10.37 1.67 1.36
CA SER A 189 -10.95 3.02 1.30
C SER A 189 -12.19 3.20 2.20
N CYS A 190 -12.87 2.11 2.56
CA CYS A 190 -14.17 2.18 3.26
C CYS A 190 -14.14 1.75 4.74
N LYS A 191 -13.07 1.06 5.16
CA LYS A 191 -12.96 0.43 6.48
C LYS A 191 -11.49 0.40 6.91
N THR A 192 -11.25 0.80 8.15
CA THR A 192 -9.94 0.61 8.79
C THR A 192 -9.79 -0.86 9.21
N SER A 193 -8.66 -1.48 8.86
CA SER A 193 -8.38 -2.88 9.17
C SER A 193 -7.63 -3.04 10.49
N ILE A 194 -7.95 -4.10 11.23
CA ILE A 194 -7.21 -4.48 12.44
C ILE A 194 -6.19 -5.57 12.11
N MET A 195 -4.93 -5.29 12.45
CA MET A 195 -3.82 -6.23 12.35
C MET A 195 -3.41 -6.69 13.76
N GLY A 196 -3.71 -7.95 14.09
CA GLY A 196 -3.34 -8.56 15.36
C GLY A 196 -1.87 -8.98 15.40
N VAL A 197 -1.15 -8.65 16.47
CA VAL A 197 0.29 -8.96 16.62
C VAL A 197 0.50 -10.32 17.27
N LEU A 198 1.27 -11.17 16.59
CA LEU A 198 1.77 -12.45 17.11
C LEU A 198 3.31 -12.45 17.13
N ASN A 199 3.90 -12.27 18.31
CA ASN A 199 5.36 -12.33 18.46
C ASN A 199 5.80 -13.71 18.94
N LEU A 200 6.67 -14.40 18.20
CA LEU A 200 7.18 -15.75 18.49
C LEU A 200 8.48 -15.76 19.31
N THR A 201 8.73 -14.70 20.07
CA THR A 201 9.97 -14.54 20.83
C THR A 201 9.98 -15.42 22.09
N PRO A 202 11.14 -15.87 22.59
CA PRO A 202 11.24 -16.78 23.75
C PRO A 202 10.50 -16.26 25.00
N ASP A 203 10.56 -14.95 25.24
CA ASP A 203 9.87 -14.29 26.36
C ASP A 203 8.33 -14.33 26.27
N SER A 204 7.78 -14.69 25.10
CA SER A 204 6.33 -14.74 24.87
C SER A 204 5.74 -16.13 25.19
N PHE A 205 6.56 -17.17 25.36
CA PHE A 205 6.11 -18.58 25.44
C PHE A 205 6.94 -19.45 26.40
N SER A 206 7.52 -18.87 27.44
CA SER A 206 8.60 -19.45 28.26
C SER A 206 8.33 -20.73 29.05
N ASP A 207 7.12 -21.32 29.01
CA ASP A 207 6.68 -22.28 30.04
C ASP A 207 6.41 -23.73 29.57
N GLY A 208 6.82 -24.15 28.36
CA GLY A 208 6.86 -25.61 28.08
C GLY A 208 7.36 -26.08 26.72
N GLY A 209 7.43 -27.42 26.58
CA GLY A 209 8.17 -28.13 25.53
C GLY A 209 7.84 -27.75 24.08
N LYS A 210 8.62 -28.25 23.11
CA LYS A 210 8.61 -27.81 21.68
C LYS A 210 7.24 -27.63 21.00
N PHE A 211 6.18 -28.29 21.46
CA PHE A 211 4.82 -28.18 20.90
C PHE A 211 3.93 -27.14 21.59
N GLN A 212 4.20 -26.78 22.85
CA GLN A 212 3.39 -25.79 23.58
C GLN A 212 3.45 -24.37 22.96
N PRO A 213 4.59 -23.89 22.42
CA PRO A 213 4.63 -22.60 21.73
C PRO A 213 3.72 -22.53 20.50
N ILE A 214 3.57 -23.63 19.74
CA ILE A 214 2.74 -23.67 18.54
C ILE A 214 1.25 -23.65 18.92
N GLU A 215 0.84 -24.49 19.86
CA GLU A 215 -0.56 -24.55 20.32
C GLU A 215 -1.00 -23.23 20.97
N ALA A 216 -0.10 -22.59 21.73
CA ALA A 216 -0.33 -21.28 22.31
C ALA A 216 -0.49 -20.20 21.23
N ALA A 217 0.39 -20.18 20.22
CA ALA A 217 0.30 -19.25 19.10
C ALA A 217 -1.01 -19.44 18.30
N VAL A 218 -1.37 -20.69 17.97
CA VAL A 218 -2.65 -21.02 17.29
C VAL A 218 -3.85 -20.57 18.13
N SER A 219 -3.81 -20.79 19.44
CA SER A 219 -4.89 -20.37 20.35
C SER A 219 -5.01 -18.84 20.41
N GLN A 220 -3.88 -18.14 20.45
CA GLN A 220 -3.85 -16.67 20.42
C GLN A 220 -4.39 -16.13 19.11
N VAL A 221 -4.01 -16.72 17.97
CA VAL A 221 -4.56 -16.36 16.65
C VAL A 221 -6.07 -16.59 16.60
N ARG A 222 -6.55 -17.74 17.09
CA ARG A 222 -7.99 -18.02 17.17
C ARG A 222 -8.73 -16.95 17.97
N SER A 223 -8.17 -16.52 19.11
CA SER A 223 -8.73 -15.43 19.90
C SER A 223 -8.76 -14.12 19.11
N MET A 224 -7.64 -13.72 18.49
CA MET A 224 -7.56 -12.49 17.70
C MET A 224 -8.56 -12.48 16.53
N VAL A 225 -8.69 -13.60 15.83
CA VAL A 225 -9.67 -13.75 14.74
C VAL A 225 -11.10 -13.63 15.27
N SER A 226 -11.41 -14.31 16.38
CA SER A 226 -12.72 -14.23 17.05
C SER A 226 -13.05 -12.81 17.52
N ASP A 227 -12.04 -12.07 17.99
CA ASP A 227 -12.17 -10.68 18.43
C ASP A 227 -12.34 -9.70 17.25
N GLY A 228 -12.10 -10.15 16.02
CA GLY A 228 -12.37 -9.38 14.80
C GLY A 228 -11.14 -8.90 14.04
N ALA A 229 -9.96 -9.48 14.27
CA ALA A 229 -8.78 -9.19 13.45
C ALA A 229 -9.05 -9.46 11.96
N ASP A 230 -8.64 -8.54 11.10
CA ASP A 230 -8.68 -8.70 9.64
C ASP A 230 -7.39 -9.35 9.12
N MET A 231 -6.28 -9.08 9.82
CA MET A 231 -4.94 -9.56 9.49
C MET A 231 -4.23 -10.03 10.76
N ILE A 232 -3.32 -11.00 10.63
CA ILE A 232 -2.40 -11.44 11.68
C ILE A 232 -0.99 -11.15 11.20
N ASP A 233 -0.21 -10.44 12.00
CA ASP A 233 1.19 -10.13 11.72
C ASP A 233 2.09 -10.96 12.63
N ILE A 234 2.87 -11.84 12.02
CA ILE A 234 3.69 -12.84 12.70
C ILE A 234 5.15 -12.41 12.64
N GLY A 235 5.74 -12.12 13.80
CA GLY A 235 7.15 -11.76 13.93
C GLY A 235 7.91 -12.76 14.79
N ALA A 236 8.96 -13.36 14.25
CA ALA A 236 9.81 -14.31 14.97
C ALA A 236 11.06 -13.68 15.59
N GLN A 237 11.41 -12.48 15.13
CA GLN A 237 12.49 -11.67 15.64
C GLN A 237 11.97 -10.43 16.38
N SER A 238 12.54 -10.15 17.55
CA SER A 238 12.20 -8.94 18.30
C SER A 238 12.82 -7.71 17.66
N THR A 239 11.99 -6.75 17.28
CA THR A 239 12.42 -5.42 16.82
C THR A 239 12.39 -4.37 17.94
N ARG A 240 12.31 -4.81 19.21
CA ARG A 240 12.39 -3.94 20.38
C ARG A 240 13.79 -3.33 20.52
N PRO A 241 13.92 -2.13 21.12
CA PRO A 241 15.23 -1.54 21.39
C PRO A 241 16.15 -2.49 22.12
N MET A 242 17.40 -2.58 21.67
CA MET A 242 18.47 -3.42 22.25
C MET A 242 18.21 -4.93 22.16
N ALA A 243 17.23 -5.39 21.39
CA ALA A 243 17.02 -6.81 21.18
C ALA A 243 18.18 -7.41 20.35
N PRO A 244 18.69 -8.60 20.72
CA PRO A 244 19.69 -9.28 19.91
C PRO A 244 19.09 -9.70 18.58
N MET A 245 19.84 -9.51 17.49
CA MET A 245 19.50 -10.09 16.20
C MET A 245 19.83 -11.59 16.23
N ILE A 246 18.89 -12.38 15.74
CA ILE A 246 19.05 -13.82 15.52
C ILE A 246 19.41 -14.08 14.05
N SER A 247 19.90 -15.28 13.75
CA SER A 247 20.20 -15.62 12.35
C SER A 247 18.92 -15.85 11.54
N VAL A 248 19.04 -15.84 10.21
CA VAL A 248 17.95 -16.20 9.29
C VAL A 248 17.40 -17.59 9.61
N GLU A 249 18.28 -18.56 9.87
CA GLU A 249 17.90 -19.94 10.19
C GLU A 249 17.11 -20.00 11.49
N GLU A 250 17.56 -19.28 12.53
CA GLU A 250 16.85 -19.23 13.80
C GLU A 250 15.47 -18.55 13.68
N GLU A 251 15.37 -17.49 12.87
CA GLU A 251 14.08 -16.83 12.61
C GLU A 251 13.12 -17.77 11.86
N LEU A 252 13.61 -18.52 10.88
CA LEU A 252 12.84 -19.52 10.14
C LEU A 252 12.40 -20.68 11.03
N ASP A 253 13.28 -21.20 11.88
CA ASP A 253 12.97 -22.30 12.81
C ASP A 253 11.84 -21.94 13.77
N ARG A 254 11.75 -20.66 14.17
CA ARG A 254 10.66 -20.13 15.00
C ARG A 254 9.39 -19.87 14.18
N LEU A 255 9.53 -19.28 13.00
CA LEU A 255 8.42 -18.80 12.18
C LEU A 255 7.67 -19.94 11.49
N VAL A 256 8.38 -20.82 10.79
CA VAL A 256 7.81 -21.77 9.83
C VAL A 256 6.78 -22.70 10.47
N PRO A 257 7.06 -23.37 11.61
CA PRO A 257 6.08 -24.28 12.21
C PRO A 257 4.77 -23.59 12.62
N VAL A 258 4.87 -22.36 13.13
CA VAL A 258 3.70 -21.58 13.54
C VAL A 258 2.94 -21.05 12.33
N LEU A 259 3.65 -20.55 11.31
CA LEU A 259 3.04 -20.08 10.07
C LEU A 259 2.25 -21.19 9.37
N GLU A 260 2.82 -22.39 9.26
CA GLU A 260 2.13 -23.54 8.65
C GLU A 260 0.88 -23.93 9.45
N ALA A 261 0.98 -23.96 10.79
CA ALA A 261 -0.15 -24.25 11.66
C ALA A 261 -1.26 -23.19 11.54
N VAL A 262 -0.90 -21.90 11.53
CA VAL A 262 -1.84 -20.78 11.42
C VAL A 262 -2.50 -20.75 10.05
N THR A 263 -1.73 -20.91 8.96
CA THR A 263 -2.28 -20.95 7.60
C THR A 263 -3.25 -22.12 7.41
N GLY A 264 -3.04 -23.25 8.09
CA GLY A 264 -3.94 -24.41 8.07
C GLY A 264 -5.25 -24.24 8.84
N MET A 265 -5.43 -23.15 9.62
CA MET A 265 -6.63 -22.94 10.43
C MET A 265 -7.85 -22.58 9.57
N PRO A 266 -9.00 -23.26 9.75
CA PRO A 266 -10.25 -22.86 9.11
C PRO A 266 -10.66 -21.41 9.42
N GLU A 267 -10.38 -20.93 10.63
CA GLU A 267 -10.67 -19.57 11.10
C GLU A 267 -9.90 -18.50 10.32
N MET A 268 -8.77 -18.86 9.69
CA MET A 268 -8.00 -17.96 8.84
C MET A 268 -8.58 -17.81 7.44
N SER A 269 -9.66 -18.52 7.09
CA SER A 269 -10.35 -18.35 5.82
C SER A 269 -10.86 -16.90 5.67
N GLY A 270 -10.41 -16.22 4.62
CA GLY A 270 -10.72 -14.82 4.36
C GLY A 270 -9.95 -13.81 5.22
N LYS A 271 -9.01 -14.26 6.05
CA LYS A 271 -8.08 -13.41 6.81
C LYS A 271 -6.73 -13.34 6.11
N LEU A 272 -5.96 -12.32 6.44
CA LEU A 272 -4.63 -12.10 5.86
C LEU A 272 -3.54 -12.42 6.88
N ILE A 273 -2.39 -12.86 6.36
CA ILE A 273 -1.19 -13.14 7.15
C ILE A 273 -0.10 -12.20 6.65
N SER A 274 0.46 -11.42 7.56
CA SER A 274 1.65 -10.61 7.35
C SER A 274 2.82 -11.26 8.08
N VAL A 275 4.02 -11.18 7.50
CA VAL A 275 5.26 -11.59 8.15
C VAL A 275 6.08 -10.33 8.49
N ASP A 276 6.39 -10.15 9.77
CA ASP A 276 7.24 -9.07 10.29
C ASP A 276 8.70 -9.53 10.25
N THR A 277 9.40 -9.17 9.17
CA THR A 277 10.81 -9.55 8.96
C THR A 277 11.52 -8.52 8.11
N PHE A 278 12.83 -8.37 8.36
CA PHE A 278 13.72 -7.57 7.53
C PHE A 278 14.72 -8.43 6.74
N TYR A 279 14.61 -9.76 6.79
CA TYR A 279 15.40 -10.68 5.96
C TYR A 279 14.59 -11.14 4.74
N SER A 280 15.15 -10.93 3.55
CA SER A 280 14.53 -11.29 2.28
C SER A 280 14.34 -12.80 2.14
N GLU A 281 15.25 -13.61 2.69
CA GLU A 281 15.15 -15.07 2.74
C GLU A 281 13.95 -15.54 3.58
N VAL A 282 13.74 -14.92 4.75
CA VAL A 282 12.57 -15.18 5.60
C VAL A 282 11.29 -14.78 4.89
N ALA A 283 11.26 -13.59 4.27
CA ALA A 283 10.13 -13.11 3.49
C ALA A 283 9.76 -14.08 2.34
N LEU A 284 10.77 -14.59 1.61
CA LEU A 284 10.60 -15.57 0.55
C LEU A 284 9.96 -16.87 1.06
N GLU A 285 10.52 -17.44 2.13
CA GLU A 285 10.05 -18.71 2.69
C GLU A 285 8.67 -18.59 3.35
N ALA A 286 8.36 -17.44 3.96
CA ALA A 286 7.05 -17.16 4.54
C ALA A 286 5.97 -17.04 3.46
N VAL A 287 6.23 -16.30 2.38
CA VAL A 287 5.25 -16.15 1.29
C VAL A 287 5.02 -17.47 0.56
N LYS A 288 6.06 -18.29 0.35
CA LYS A 288 5.90 -19.67 -0.18
C LYS A 288 4.94 -20.53 0.66
N ARG A 289 4.81 -20.24 1.96
CA ARG A 289 3.96 -20.96 2.93
C ARG A 289 2.62 -20.28 3.21
N GLY A 290 2.26 -19.28 2.42
CA GLY A 290 0.94 -18.64 2.49
C GLY A 290 0.89 -17.32 3.26
N ALA A 291 2.03 -16.73 3.64
CA ALA A 291 2.04 -15.32 4.02
C ALA A 291 1.61 -14.45 2.83
N HIS A 292 0.77 -13.46 3.11
CA HIS A 292 0.13 -12.62 2.10
C HIS A 292 0.81 -11.26 1.94
N ILE A 293 1.50 -10.78 2.97
CA ILE A 293 2.10 -9.44 3.08
C ILE A 293 3.49 -9.56 3.71
N VAL A 294 4.46 -8.79 3.24
CA VAL A 294 5.76 -8.63 3.90
C VAL A 294 5.77 -7.28 4.62
N ASN A 295 5.99 -7.31 5.93
CA ASN A 295 6.11 -6.14 6.79
C ASN A 295 7.57 -5.93 7.19
N ASP A 296 8.21 -4.92 6.60
CA ASP A 296 9.62 -4.64 6.83
C ASP A 296 9.80 -3.31 7.57
N VAL A 297 10.20 -3.44 8.85
CA VAL A 297 10.51 -2.31 9.74
C VAL A 297 11.64 -1.42 9.22
N SER A 298 12.52 -1.94 8.37
CA SER A 298 13.65 -1.21 7.80
C SER A 298 13.36 -0.59 6.44
N ALA A 299 12.24 -0.98 5.80
CA ALA A 299 11.93 -0.64 4.42
C ALA A 299 13.10 -0.94 3.45
N GLY A 300 13.77 -2.08 3.61
CA GLY A 300 14.85 -2.61 2.76
C GLY A 300 16.24 -2.11 3.13
N GLN A 301 16.39 -1.36 4.23
CA GLN A 301 17.68 -0.82 4.65
C GLN A 301 18.57 -1.86 5.34
N LEU A 302 17.99 -2.92 5.93
CA LEU A 302 18.76 -3.98 6.60
C LEU A 302 19.08 -5.17 5.69
N ASP A 303 18.38 -5.31 4.55
CA ASP A 303 18.67 -6.33 3.55
C ASP A 303 18.51 -5.75 2.11
N PRO A 304 19.61 -5.59 1.36
CA PRO A 304 19.58 -5.01 0.01
C PRO A 304 18.84 -5.88 -1.01
N GLN A 305 18.55 -7.16 -0.72
CA GLN A 305 17.75 -8.04 -1.59
C GLN A 305 16.25 -7.93 -1.32
N MET A 306 15.81 -7.31 -0.22
CA MET A 306 14.41 -7.28 0.20
C MET A 306 13.48 -6.79 -0.90
N HIS A 307 13.73 -5.61 -1.48
CA HIS A 307 12.84 -5.05 -2.50
C HIS A 307 12.77 -5.95 -3.75
N ARG A 308 13.90 -6.50 -4.18
CA ARG A 308 13.97 -7.40 -5.34
C ARG A 308 13.17 -8.68 -5.10
N VAL A 309 13.32 -9.28 -3.93
CA VAL A 309 12.60 -10.50 -3.55
C VAL A 309 11.10 -10.22 -3.50
N VAL A 310 10.67 -9.16 -2.80
CA VAL A 310 9.24 -8.82 -2.69
C VAL A 310 8.62 -8.46 -4.05
N ALA A 311 9.37 -7.79 -4.93
CA ALA A 311 8.91 -7.53 -6.30
C ALA A 311 8.63 -8.83 -7.08
N GLN A 312 9.46 -9.87 -6.89
CA GLN A 312 9.26 -11.18 -7.51
C GLN A 312 8.11 -11.96 -6.89
N LEU A 313 7.94 -11.87 -5.57
CA LEU A 313 6.85 -12.49 -4.82
C LEU A 313 5.48 -11.91 -5.19
N LYS A 314 5.45 -10.66 -5.68
CA LYS A 314 4.23 -9.94 -6.09
C LYS A 314 3.20 -9.76 -4.96
N VAL A 315 3.65 -9.76 -3.72
CA VAL A 315 2.85 -9.48 -2.52
C VAL A 315 2.94 -7.99 -2.14
N PRO A 316 2.00 -7.48 -1.32
CA PRO A 316 2.10 -6.16 -0.72
C PRO A 316 3.33 -6.05 0.19
N TYR A 317 3.84 -4.83 0.29
CA TYR A 317 5.02 -4.49 1.06
C TYR A 317 4.70 -3.34 2.02
N ILE A 318 4.86 -3.57 3.32
CA ILE A 318 4.80 -2.50 4.32
C ILE A 318 6.19 -1.91 4.48
N ALA A 319 6.33 -0.65 4.07
CA ALA A 319 7.55 0.13 4.22
C ALA A 319 7.42 1.00 5.47
N MET A 320 8.13 0.64 6.53
CA MET A 320 8.17 1.43 7.75
C MET A 320 9.37 2.38 7.80
N HIS A 321 9.17 3.52 8.44
CA HIS A 321 10.25 4.46 8.76
C HIS A 321 10.98 4.08 10.06
N MET A 322 12.27 3.77 9.94
CA MET A 322 13.22 3.57 11.04
C MET A 322 14.61 4.07 10.62
N ARG A 323 15.35 4.70 11.53
CA ARG A 323 16.79 5.01 11.34
C ARG A 323 17.64 4.04 12.16
N GLY A 324 18.73 3.56 11.57
CA GLY A 324 19.58 2.52 12.16
C GLY A 324 18.91 1.15 12.18
N ASP A 325 19.16 0.39 13.24
CA ASP A 325 18.70 -0.99 13.46
C ASP A 325 18.17 -1.15 14.90
N PRO A 326 17.61 -2.30 15.31
CA PRO A 326 17.09 -2.48 16.67
C PRO A 326 18.09 -2.16 17.82
N SER A 327 19.39 -2.30 17.59
CA SER A 327 20.45 -1.98 18.56
C SER A 327 20.85 -0.50 18.57
N THR A 328 20.74 0.20 17.44
CA THR A 328 21.18 1.59 17.29
C THR A 328 20.04 2.62 17.22
N MET A 329 18.79 2.20 16.99
CA MET A 329 17.68 3.12 16.72
C MET A 329 17.38 4.10 17.86
N GLN A 330 17.74 3.79 19.10
CA GLN A 330 17.53 4.68 20.26
C GLN A 330 18.78 5.49 20.66
N ASN A 331 19.83 5.50 19.84
CA ASN A 331 21.01 6.34 20.09
C ASN A 331 20.69 7.83 19.85
N ASN A 332 21.55 8.72 20.36
CA ASN A 332 21.31 10.16 20.25
C ASN A 332 21.22 10.67 18.81
N GLU A 333 21.97 10.05 17.88
CA GLU A 333 22.02 10.42 16.46
C GLU A 333 20.70 10.11 15.75
N ASN A 334 20.20 8.88 15.87
CA ASN A 334 18.97 8.42 15.23
C ASN A 334 17.70 9.06 15.81
N LEU A 335 17.80 9.71 16.97
CA LEU A 335 16.72 10.45 17.62
C LEU A 335 16.69 11.95 17.26
N GLN A 336 17.64 12.48 16.48
CA GLN A 336 17.63 13.89 16.07
C GLN A 336 16.67 14.11 14.89
N TYR A 337 15.61 14.88 15.09
CA TYR A 337 14.74 15.37 14.03
C TYR A 337 14.50 16.86 14.28
N ASP A 338 14.62 17.67 13.23
CA ASP A 338 14.23 19.08 13.23
C ASP A 338 12.71 19.19 13.06
N ASP A 339 12.15 18.44 12.11
CA ASP A 339 10.71 18.28 11.90
C ASP A 339 10.40 16.82 11.59
N VAL A 340 10.04 16.08 12.64
CA VAL A 340 9.83 14.63 12.56
C VAL A 340 8.84 14.23 11.47
N CYS A 341 7.79 15.01 11.21
CA CYS A 341 6.79 14.66 10.21
C CYS A 341 7.32 14.85 8.79
N ASN A 342 8.03 15.95 8.53
CA ASN A 342 8.62 16.22 7.22
C ASN A 342 9.76 15.24 6.90
N GLU A 343 10.63 14.97 7.86
CA GLU A 343 11.74 14.03 7.67
C GLU A 343 11.25 12.60 7.46
N ILE A 344 10.26 12.13 8.24
CA ILE A 344 9.61 10.83 7.99
C ILE A 344 9.04 10.76 6.58
N ALA A 345 8.31 11.78 6.14
CA ALA A 345 7.72 11.81 4.81
C ALA A 345 8.79 11.78 3.71
N SER A 346 9.88 12.53 3.88
CA SER A 346 10.99 12.60 2.93
C SER A 346 11.73 11.26 2.83
N GLU A 347 12.05 10.66 3.98
CA GLU A 347 12.77 9.39 4.03
C GLU A 347 11.93 8.22 3.54
N LEU A 348 10.64 8.15 3.92
CA LEU A 348 9.73 7.13 3.37
C LEU A 348 9.60 7.26 1.86
N HIS A 349 9.46 8.48 1.34
CA HIS A 349 9.41 8.70 -0.10
C HIS A 349 10.65 8.15 -0.80
N SER A 350 11.85 8.41 -0.29
CA SER A 350 13.10 7.90 -0.85
C SER A 350 13.16 6.36 -0.84
N ARG A 351 12.85 5.73 0.29
CA ARG A 351 12.89 4.27 0.44
C ARG A 351 11.86 3.58 -0.46
N ILE A 352 10.69 4.17 -0.60
CA ILE A 352 9.62 3.65 -1.46
C ILE A 352 9.97 3.87 -2.93
N ARG A 353 10.68 4.96 -3.27
CA ARG A 353 11.21 5.15 -4.61
C ARG A 353 12.20 4.04 -5.00
N ASP A 354 13.06 3.62 -4.08
CA ASP A 354 13.97 2.48 -4.30
C ASP A 354 13.20 1.16 -4.50
N ALA A 355 12.12 0.96 -3.73
CA ALA A 355 11.22 -0.17 -3.90
C ALA A 355 10.52 -0.18 -5.28
N GLU A 356 10.05 0.99 -5.74
CA GLU A 356 9.47 1.16 -7.10
C GLU A 356 10.49 0.83 -8.19
N LEU A 357 11.71 1.34 -8.08
CA LEU A 357 12.79 1.07 -9.04
C LEU A 357 13.17 -0.41 -9.07
N SER A 358 13.05 -1.09 -7.93
CA SER A 358 13.24 -2.54 -7.80
C SER A 358 12.06 -3.37 -8.32
N GLY A 359 10.94 -2.72 -8.68
CA GLY A 359 9.78 -3.34 -9.30
C GLY A 359 8.56 -3.57 -8.40
N ILE A 360 8.52 -2.98 -7.20
CA ILE A 360 7.33 -2.96 -6.35
C ILE A 360 6.49 -1.72 -6.70
N PRO A 361 5.38 -1.86 -7.46
CA PRO A 361 4.58 -0.70 -7.85
C PRO A 361 3.92 -0.03 -6.63
N ALA A 362 3.69 1.29 -6.69
CA ALA A 362 3.04 2.07 -5.63
C ALA A 362 1.73 1.43 -5.11
N TRP A 363 0.91 0.83 -5.98
CA TRP A 363 -0.32 0.13 -5.59
C TRP A 363 -0.12 -1.17 -4.81
N ARG A 364 1.12 -1.54 -4.44
CA ARG A 364 1.43 -2.64 -3.49
C ARG A 364 2.08 -2.14 -2.20
N ILE A 365 2.28 -0.84 -2.06
CA ILE A 365 2.95 -0.25 -0.89
C ILE A 365 1.92 0.09 0.18
N ILE A 366 2.25 -0.26 1.42
CA ILE A 366 1.62 0.25 2.64
C ILE A 366 2.69 1.06 3.37
N VAL A 367 2.35 2.25 3.86
CA VAL A 367 3.31 3.14 4.55
C VAL A 367 3.13 3.07 6.06
N ASP A 368 4.23 3.06 6.82
CA ASP A 368 4.19 3.14 8.29
C ASP A 368 5.19 4.21 8.78
N PRO A 369 4.75 5.26 9.51
CA PRO A 369 5.65 6.28 10.06
C PRO A 369 6.60 5.76 11.16
N GLY A 370 6.41 4.54 11.63
CA GLY A 370 7.29 3.83 12.56
C GLY A 370 7.21 4.38 13.98
N ILE A 371 6.01 4.38 14.56
CA ILE A 371 5.80 4.80 15.95
C ILE A 371 6.63 3.92 16.90
N GLY A 372 7.49 4.58 17.68
CA GLY A 372 8.40 3.97 18.65
C GLY A 372 9.72 3.45 18.06
N PHE A 373 9.99 3.66 16.77
CA PHE A 373 11.23 3.23 16.11
C PHE A 373 12.08 4.42 15.73
N SER A 374 13.19 4.65 16.43
CA SER A 374 14.03 5.84 16.26
C SER A 374 13.33 7.15 16.59
N LYS A 375 12.42 7.15 17.57
CA LYS A 375 11.71 8.35 18.04
C LYS A 375 11.62 8.37 19.56
N ASN A 376 11.80 9.54 20.16
CA ASN A 376 11.52 9.80 21.57
C ASN A 376 10.03 10.05 21.81
N THR A 377 9.62 10.24 23.07
CA THR A 377 8.20 10.39 23.42
C THR A 377 7.53 11.62 22.81
N LYS A 378 8.23 12.76 22.76
CA LYS A 378 7.71 13.99 22.13
C LYS A 378 7.46 13.75 20.64
N GLN A 379 8.43 13.18 19.94
CA GLN A 379 8.34 12.85 18.51
C GLN A 379 7.21 11.84 18.22
N ASN A 380 7.03 10.83 19.06
CA ASN A 380 5.92 9.88 18.90
C ASN A 380 4.54 10.56 19.05
N LEU A 381 4.40 11.53 19.95
CA LEU A 381 3.17 12.32 20.08
C LEU A 381 2.95 13.23 18.86
N GLU A 382 4.01 13.87 18.36
CA GLU A 382 3.96 14.69 17.14
C GLU A 382 3.54 13.86 15.91
N ILE A 383 4.04 12.63 15.76
CA ILE A 383 3.64 11.72 14.69
C ILE A 383 2.17 11.32 14.83
N LEU A 384 1.74 10.96 16.05
CA LEU A 384 0.39 10.47 16.29
C LEU A 384 -0.67 11.53 15.94
N GLY A 385 -0.46 12.79 16.35
CA GLY A 385 -1.31 13.91 15.95
C GLY A 385 -1.01 14.44 14.54
N GLY A 386 0.15 14.09 13.98
CA GLY A 386 0.69 14.61 12.72
C GLY A 386 0.46 13.71 11.51
N ILE A 387 -0.33 12.64 11.60
CA ILE A 387 -0.65 11.77 10.46
C ILE A 387 -1.13 12.56 9.21
N PRO A 388 -2.05 13.55 9.33
CA PRO A 388 -2.42 14.37 8.18
C PRO A 388 -1.26 15.19 7.60
N LYS A 389 -0.37 15.69 8.47
CA LYS A 389 0.83 16.44 8.06
C LYS A 389 1.79 15.53 7.29
N ILE A 390 2.06 14.32 7.78
CA ILE A 390 2.90 13.34 7.09
C ILE A 390 2.35 13.04 5.69
N ARG A 391 1.03 12.81 5.56
CA ARG A 391 0.41 12.62 4.24
C ARG A 391 0.59 13.83 3.33
N ALA A 392 0.38 15.04 3.85
CA ALA A 392 0.57 16.27 3.07
C ALA A 392 2.03 16.46 2.61
N GLU A 393 3.01 16.14 3.46
CA GLU A 393 4.43 16.20 3.11
C GLU A 393 4.84 15.14 2.07
N ILE A 394 4.24 13.93 2.14
CA ILE A 394 4.39 12.92 1.09
C ILE A 394 3.76 13.42 -0.21
N ALA A 395 2.57 14.03 -0.15
CA ALA A 395 1.82 14.52 -1.32
C ALA A 395 2.59 15.56 -2.14
N ARG A 396 3.42 16.37 -1.49
CA ARG A 396 4.33 17.31 -2.18
C ARG A 396 5.27 16.58 -3.15
N ARG A 397 5.75 15.39 -2.76
CA ARG A 397 6.73 14.60 -3.52
C ARG A 397 6.05 13.61 -4.47
N SER A 398 5.02 12.91 -3.99
CA SER A 398 4.22 11.94 -4.76
C SER A 398 2.78 11.87 -4.23
N LEU A 399 1.83 12.32 -5.06
CA LEU A 399 0.42 12.34 -4.70
C LEU A 399 -0.14 10.91 -4.58
N GLY A 400 0.14 10.03 -5.54
CA GLY A 400 -0.25 8.61 -5.47
C GLY A 400 0.26 7.91 -4.21
N LEU A 401 1.50 8.18 -3.78
CA LEU A 401 2.03 7.62 -2.55
C LEU A 401 1.36 8.20 -1.30
N SER A 402 0.98 9.48 -1.32
CA SER A 402 0.24 10.08 -0.21
C SER A 402 -1.14 9.46 0.03
N HIS A 403 -1.68 8.80 -1.01
CA HIS A 403 -2.90 8.02 -0.93
C HIS A 403 -2.65 6.56 -0.52
N ALA A 404 -1.41 6.07 -0.45
CA ALA A 404 -1.17 4.69 -0.03
C ALA A 404 -1.80 4.41 1.36
N PRO A 405 -2.27 3.17 1.59
CA PRO A 405 -2.76 2.76 2.90
C PRO A 405 -1.69 3.00 3.96
N MET A 406 -2.07 3.60 5.08
CA MET A 406 -1.15 3.88 6.19
C MET A 406 -1.41 2.95 7.36
N LEU A 407 -0.38 2.25 7.80
CA LEU A 407 -0.37 1.46 9.01
C LEU A 407 0.15 2.30 10.18
N ILE A 408 -0.43 2.10 11.37
CA ILE A 408 0.10 2.61 12.63
C ILE A 408 0.22 1.48 13.66
N GLY A 409 1.33 1.45 14.39
CA GLY A 409 1.60 0.48 15.44
C GLY A 409 1.91 1.09 16.83
N PRO A 410 1.00 1.86 17.45
CA PRO A 410 1.26 2.48 18.76
C PRO A 410 1.17 1.48 19.93
N SER A 411 0.65 0.27 19.69
CA SER A 411 0.23 -0.66 20.74
C SER A 411 1.32 -0.99 21.75
N ARG A 412 1.02 -0.71 23.03
CA ARG A 412 1.87 -0.99 24.20
C ARG A 412 3.26 -0.35 24.19
N LYS A 413 3.53 0.57 23.26
CA LYS A 413 4.84 1.23 23.10
C LYS A 413 5.23 2.03 24.36
N LYS A 414 6.54 2.22 24.55
CA LYS A 414 7.11 2.85 25.74
C LYS A 414 6.58 4.28 25.99
N PHE A 415 6.44 5.08 24.93
CA PHE A 415 5.97 6.47 25.04
C PHE A 415 4.58 6.59 25.69
N LEU A 416 3.67 5.63 25.44
CA LEU A 416 2.36 5.59 26.10
C LEU A 416 2.51 5.34 27.60
N GLY A 417 3.45 4.48 27.99
CA GLY A 417 3.77 4.23 29.39
C GLY A 417 4.37 5.45 30.08
N GLU A 418 5.22 6.21 29.39
CA GLU A 418 5.81 7.44 29.91
C GLU A 418 4.76 8.54 30.10
N VAL A 419 3.86 8.73 29.13
CA VAL A 419 2.78 9.73 29.21
C VAL A 419 1.74 9.38 30.28
N CYS A 420 1.33 8.10 30.35
CA CYS A 420 0.26 7.66 31.25
C CYS A 420 0.78 7.12 32.59
N SER A 421 2.08 7.25 32.89
CA SER A 421 2.71 6.67 34.08
C SER A 421 2.44 5.17 34.26
N GLN A 422 2.47 4.40 33.16
CA GLN A 422 2.20 2.96 33.15
C GLN A 422 3.43 2.15 32.69
N PRO A 423 4.25 1.64 33.62
CA PRO A 423 5.46 0.89 33.28
C PRO A 423 5.17 -0.49 32.67
N ILE A 424 4.02 -1.10 32.97
CA ILE A 424 3.69 -2.45 32.52
C ILE A 424 3.04 -2.40 31.12
N ALA A 425 3.71 -2.98 30.12
CA ALA A 425 3.28 -2.92 28.72
C ALA A 425 1.86 -3.46 28.50
N THR A 426 1.49 -4.58 29.12
CA THR A 426 0.15 -5.19 29.00
C THR A 426 -0.97 -4.34 29.61
N LYS A 427 -0.64 -3.38 30.50
CA LYS A 427 -1.61 -2.45 31.09
C LYS A 427 -1.78 -1.15 30.29
N ARG A 428 -1.11 -1.02 29.14
CA ARG A 428 -1.18 0.16 28.25
C ARG A 428 -2.29 0.04 27.20
N ASP A 429 -3.15 -0.97 27.27
CA ASP A 429 -4.23 -1.16 26.30
C ASP A 429 -5.22 0.03 26.25
N PRO A 430 -5.64 0.65 27.37
CA PRO A 430 -6.46 1.87 27.30
C PRO A 430 -5.78 3.04 26.56
N ALA A 431 -4.48 3.25 26.81
CA ALA A 431 -3.69 4.27 26.11
C ALA A 431 -3.50 3.91 24.62
N THR A 432 -3.42 2.61 24.31
CA THR A 432 -3.38 2.11 22.92
C THR A 432 -4.67 2.42 22.19
N VAL A 433 -5.82 2.17 22.81
CA VAL A 433 -7.15 2.47 22.23
C VAL A 433 -7.27 3.97 21.92
N ALA A 434 -6.84 4.83 22.85
CA ALA A 434 -6.81 6.27 22.61
C ALA A 434 -5.89 6.65 21.45
N ALA A 435 -4.69 6.06 21.36
CA ALA A 435 -3.76 6.33 20.27
C ALA A 435 -4.29 5.83 18.91
N VAL A 436 -4.86 4.63 18.84
CA VAL A 436 -5.48 4.10 17.63
C VAL A 436 -6.63 5.01 17.18
N THR A 437 -7.48 5.45 18.11
CA THR A 437 -8.55 6.42 17.82
C THR A 437 -7.99 7.68 17.14
N ILE A 438 -6.95 8.30 17.72
CA ILE A 438 -6.33 9.50 17.15
C ILE A 438 -5.79 9.22 15.73
N GLY A 439 -5.05 8.12 15.55
CA GLY A 439 -4.44 7.81 14.27
C GLY A 439 -5.46 7.48 13.17
N VAL A 440 -6.56 6.78 13.49
CA VAL A 440 -7.63 6.49 12.54
C VAL A 440 -8.37 7.76 12.12
N LEU A 441 -8.67 8.65 13.07
CA LEU A 441 -9.24 9.96 12.75
C LEU A 441 -8.27 10.86 11.96
N GLY A 442 -6.97 10.63 12.08
CA GLY A 442 -5.92 11.23 11.26
C GLY A 442 -5.79 10.63 9.86
N GLY A 443 -6.49 9.53 9.56
CA GLY A 443 -6.49 8.87 8.25
C GLY A 443 -5.59 7.63 8.15
N ALA A 444 -5.27 6.96 9.27
CA ALA A 444 -4.68 5.62 9.23
C ALA A 444 -5.70 4.58 8.72
N ASN A 445 -5.23 3.62 7.93
CA ASN A 445 -6.07 2.57 7.32
C ASN A 445 -5.88 1.20 7.99
N ILE A 446 -4.77 1.00 8.71
CA ILE A 446 -4.47 -0.24 9.43
C ILE A 446 -3.98 0.11 10.84
N ALA A 447 -4.56 -0.52 11.86
CA ALA A 447 -4.07 -0.45 13.24
C ALA A 447 -3.47 -1.79 13.67
N ARG A 448 -2.17 -1.78 13.97
CA ARG A 448 -1.41 -2.95 14.45
C ARG A 448 -1.42 -3.01 15.98
N VAL A 449 -2.09 -4.02 16.55
CA VAL A 449 -2.46 -4.06 17.98
C VAL A 449 -2.31 -5.44 18.64
N HIS A 450 -2.03 -5.44 19.94
CA HIS A 450 -2.00 -6.67 20.75
C HIS A 450 -3.40 -7.03 21.30
N ASN A 451 -4.15 -6.06 21.81
CA ASN A 451 -5.52 -6.24 22.27
C ASN A 451 -6.47 -5.91 21.10
N VAL A 452 -6.87 -6.94 20.36
CA VAL A 452 -7.72 -6.82 19.17
C VAL A 452 -9.11 -6.34 19.54
N ARG A 453 -9.75 -6.97 20.53
CA ARG A 453 -11.13 -6.72 20.91
C ARG A 453 -11.44 -5.24 21.14
N ASP A 454 -10.68 -4.60 22.02
CA ASP A 454 -10.95 -3.21 22.41
C ASP A 454 -10.69 -2.23 21.25
N ASN A 455 -9.69 -2.54 20.41
CA ASN A 455 -9.35 -1.70 19.26
C ASN A 455 -10.31 -1.91 18.08
N VAL A 456 -10.93 -3.08 17.93
CA VAL A 456 -12.03 -3.31 16.98
C VAL A 456 -13.19 -2.37 17.29
N ASP A 457 -13.57 -2.23 18.56
CA ASP A 457 -14.66 -1.33 18.96
C ASP A 457 -14.30 0.13 18.70
N ALA A 458 -13.07 0.54 19.05
CA ALA A 458 -12.57 1.89 18.78
C ALA A 458 -12.56 2.22 17.28
N VAL A 459 -12.08 1.29 16.46
CA VAL A 459 -12.04 1.44 15.00
C VAL A 459 -13.44 1.50 14.41
N ARG A 460 -14.36 0.62 14.83
CA ARG A 460 -15.75 0.63 14.34
C ARG A 460 -16.44 1.95 14.64
N LEU A 461 -16.22 2.51 15.83
CA LEU A 461 -16.77 3.81 16.21
C LEU A 461 -16.18 4.95 15.35
N CYS A 462 -14.87 4.95 15.12
CA CYS A 462 -14.22 5.91 14.25
C CYS A 462 -14.75 5.84 12.82
N ASP A 463 -14.80 4.64 12.24
CA ASP A 463 -15.29 4.41 10.88
C ASP A 463 -16.77 4.84 10.74
N ALA A 464 -17.62 4.57 11.74
CA ALA A 464 -19.00 5.02 11.74
C ALA A 464 -19.11 6.56 11.75
N MET A 465 -18.32 7.25 12.58
CA MET A 465 -18.30 8.71 12.63
C MET A 465 -17.77 9.32 11.32
N LEU A 466 -16.73 8.73 10.71
CA LEU A 466 -16.17 9.21 9.45
C LEU A 466 -17.16 9.04 8.28
N LYS A 467 -17.97 7.97 8.29
CA LYS A 467 -19.06 7.77 7.32
C LYS A 467 -20.15 8.83 7.43
N GLU A 468 -20.54 9.22 8.64
CA GLU A 468 -21.53 10.29 8.87
C GLU A 468 -21.01 11.66 8.42
N LYS A 469 -19.72 11.97 8.62
CA LYS A 469 -19.12 13.24 8.15
C LYS A 469 -19.03 13.36 6.63
N THR A 470 -19.01 12.22 5.95
CA THR A 470 -18.89 12.16 4.50
C THR A 470 -20.23 11.98 3.80
N SER A 471 -21.27 11.52 4.50
CA SER A 471 -22.65 11.46 3.98
C SER A 471 -23.28 12.85 3.95
#